data_AF-A0A482XDS4-F1
#
_entry.id   AF-A0A482XDS4-F1
#
_cell.length_a   1.000
_cell.length_b   1.000
_cell.length_c   1.000
_cell.angle_alpha   90.00
_cell.angle_beta   90.00
_cell.angle_gamma   90.00
#
_symmetry.space_group_name_H-M   'P 1'
#
loop_
_entity.id
_entity.type
_entity.pdbx_description
1 polymer ?
#
loop_
_entity_poly.entity_id
_entity_poly.type
_entity_poly.pdbx_seq_one_letter_code
_entity_poly.pdbx_strand_id
1 'polypeptide(L)'
;MPFVQRVVQPVQLSRVLLHDEQGRPRVKDGELEAVTNHTLSSALRQLASVVLLADEIFQDLGKILGDVTERSKRLRVRIAAVDERVSHFDPKAVTVQETVDKNV
;
A
#
# COMPACT_ATOMS: atom_id res chain seq x y z
N MET A 1 13.72 11.07 -57.22
CA MET A 1 14.82 11.29 -56.25
C MET A 1 14.59 10.37 -55.06
N PRO A 2 15.57 9.58 -54.59
CA PRO A 2 15.39 8.74 -53.41
C PRO A 2 15.43 9.60 -52.13
N PHE A 3 14.50 9.36 -51.20
CA PHE A 3 14.44 10.07 -49.93
C PHE A 3 15.56 9.62 -48.99
N VAL A 4 16.14 10.55 -48.24
CA VAL A 4 17.14 10.25 -47.20
C VAL A 4 16.44 9.50 -46.06
N GLN A 5 16.64 8.19 -46.00
CA GLN A 5 16.17 7.37 -44.89
C GLN A 5 17.09 7.58 -43.69
N ARG A 6 16.62 8.33 -42.68
CA ARG A 6 17.33 8.45 -41.40
C ARG A 6 16.91 7.31 -40.49
N VAL A 7 17.78 6.31 -40.35
CA VAL A 7 17.61 5.27 -39.33
C VAL A 7 18.12 5.83 -38.01
N VAL A 8 17.21 6.14 -37.09
CA VAL A 8 17.54 6.56 -35.73
C VAL A 8 17.80 5.30 -34.91
N GLN A 9 19.03 5.14 -34.43
CA GLN A 9 19.33 4.04 -33.52
C GLN A 9 18.93 4.41 -32.08
N PRO A 10 18.39 3.46 -31.31
CA PRO A 10 18.06 3.68 -29.90
C PRO A 10 19.32 3.99 -29.08
N VAL A 11 19.29 5.07 -28.30
CA VAL A 11 20.35 5.42 -27.35
C VAL A 11 19.94 4.90 -25.97
N GLN A 12 20.69 3.92 -25.43
CA GLN A 12 20.56 3.35 -24.08
C GLN A 12 19.27 2.57 -23.76
N LEU A 13 18.96 1.52 -24.52
CA LEU A 13 17.82 0.62 -24.26
C LEU A 13 17.98 -0.30 -23.03
N SER A 14 19.21 -0.66 -22.68
CA SER A 14 19.54 -1.53 -21.55
C SER A 14 20.88 -1.13 -20.95
N ARG A 15 21.05 -1.36 -19.64
CA ARG A 15 22.34 -1.19 -18.94
C ARG A 15 23.23 -2.44 -19.03
N VAL A 16 22.82 -3.46 -19.78
CA VAL A 16 23.63 -4.65 -20.00
C VAL A 16 24.79 -4.33 -20.92
N LEU A 17 25.99 -4.67 -20.42
CA LEU A 17 27.19 -4.70 -21.24
C LEU A 17 27.13 -5.93 -22.15
N LEU A 18 26.88 -5.69 -23.44
CA LEU A 18 26.98 -6.71 -24.49
C LEU A 18 28.43 -7.03 -24.87
N HIS A 19 29.40 -6.29 -24.32
CA HIS A 19 30.82 -6.50 -24.54
C HIS A 19 31.49 -6.85 -23.21
N ASP A 20 32.56 -7.64 -23.26
CA ASP A 20 33.40 -7.90 -22.09
C ASP A 20 34.34 -6.71 -21.80
N GLU A 21 35.08 -6.77 -20.68
CA GLU A 21 36.04 -5.71 -20.31
C GLU A 21 37.21 -5.56 -21.29
N GLN A 22 37.40 -6.55 -22.17
CA GLN A 22 38.43 -6.56 -23.21
C GLN A 22 37.86 -6.09 -24.57
N GLY A 23 36.61 -5.62 -24.60
CA GLY A 23 35.94 -5.10 -25.78
C GLY A 23 35.42 -6.17 -26.74
N ARG A 24 35.42 -7.45 -26.35
CA ARG A 24 34.90 -8.54 -27.20
C ARG A 24 33.38 -8.66 -27.04
N PRO A 25 32.64 -8.85 -28.14
CA PRO A 25 31.19 -9.02 -28.08
C PRO A 25 30.84 -10.32 -27.36
N ARG A 26 30.00 -10.23 -26.32
CA ARG A 26 29.44 -11.37 -25.56
C ARG A 26 28.34 -12.09 -26.33
N VAL A 27 27.77 -11.42 -27.33
CA VAL A 27 26.71 -11.92 -28.20
C VAL A 27 27.23 -11.80 -29.63
N LYS A 28 27.19 -12.90 -30.39
CA LYS A 28 27.75 -12.92 -31.76
C LYS A 28 26.81 -12.28 -32.79
N ASP A 29 25.50 -12.48 -32.63
CA ASP A 29 24.41 -11.91 -33.45
C ASP A 29 23.18 -11.68 -32.56
N GLY A 30 22.28 -10.75 -32.91
CA GLY A 30 21.03 -10.52 -32.17
C GLY A 30 21.16 -9.57 -30.97
N GLU A 31 22.07 -8.59 -31.01
CA GLU A 31 22.29 -7.62 -29.93
C GLU A 31 21.01 -6.90 -29.47
N LEU A 32 20.16 -6.50 -30.43
CA LEU A 32 18.89 -5.85 -30.14
C LEU A 32 17.93 -6.79 -29.39
N GLU A 33 17.90 -8.07 -29.75
CA GLU A 33 17.07 -9.09 -29.11
C GLU A 33 17.56 -9.35 -27.67
N ALA A 34 18.88 -9.42 -27.47
CA ALA A 34 19.48 -9.57 -26.15
C ALA A 34 19.15 -8.37 -25.24
N VAL A 35 19.26 -7.14 -25.76
CA VAL A 35 18.94 -5.91 -25.05
C VAL A 35 17.47 -5.82 -24.71
N THR A 36 16.59 -6.06 -25.68
CA THR A 36 15.13 -6.00 -25.49
C THR A 36 14.64 -7.04 -24.50
N ASN A 37 15.13 -8.28 -24.60
CA ASN A 37 14.76 -9.34 -23.66
C ASN A 37 15.25 -9.04 -22.24
N HIS A 38 16.46 -8.48 -22.10
CA HIS A 38 16.94 -8.05 -20.78
C HIS A 38 16.09 -6.92 -20.20
N THR A 39 15.81 -5.90 -21.01
CA THR A 39 14.98 -4.76 -20.57
C THR A 39 13.59 -5.23 -20.16
N LEU A 40 12.96 -6.11 -20.92
CA LEU A 40 11.68 -6.73 -20.59
C LEU A 40 11.75 -7.52 -19.28
N SER A 41 12.74 -8.40 -19.15
CA SER A 41 12.92 -9.22 -17.94
C SER A 41 13.16 -8.37 -16.69
N SER A 42 13.93 -7.29 -16.81
CA SER A 42 14.18 -6.33 -15.74
C SER A 42 12.89 -5.58 -15.36
N ALA A 43 12.13 -5.12 -16.34
CA ALA A 43 10.84 -4.47 -16.12
C ALA A 43 9.85 -5.41 -15.41
N LEU A 44 9.75 -6.67 -15.85
CA LEU A 44 8.91 -7.68 -15.20
C LEU A 44 9.33 -7.94 -13.75
N ARG A 45 10.64 -8.02 -13.46
CA ARG A 45 11.13 -8.16 -12.08
C ARG A 45 10.79 -6.94 -11.23
N GLN A 46 10.91 -5.74 -11.78
CA GLN A 46 10.52 -4.51 -11.08
C GLN A 46 9.02 -4.48 -10.79
N LEU A 47 8.17 -4.85 -11.78
CA LEU A 47 6.73 -4.95 -11.59
C LEU A 47 6.36 -5.99 -10.51
N ALA A 48 7.01 -7.16 -10.52
CA ALA A 48 6.82 -8.16 -9.48
C ALA A 48 7.18 -7.61 -8.08
N SER A 49 8.29 -6.88 -7.96
CA SER A 49 8.66 -6.22 -6.71
C SER A 49 7.62 -5.20 -6.25
N VAL A 50 7.05 -4.42 -7.17
CA VAL A 50 5.99 -3.44 -6.86
C VAL A 50 4.73 -4.14 -6.37
N VAL A 51 4.34 -5.26 -7.00
CA VAL A 51 3.16 -6.02 -6.58
C VAL A 51 3.33 -6.59 -5.18
N LEU A 52 4.52 -7.12 -4.85
CA LEU A 52 4.81 -7.61 -3.49
C LEU A 52 4.71 -6.50 -2.45
N LEU A 53 5.30 -5.33 -2.72
CA LEU A 53 5.19 -4.17 -1.84
C LEU A 53 3.75 -3.69 -1.68
N ALA A 54 2.97 -3.70 -2.76
CA ALA A 54 1.56 -3.33 -2.71
C ALA A 54 0.76 -4.29 -1.82
N ASP A 55 1.00 -5.61 -1.93
CA ASP A 55 0.37 -6.61 -1.08
C ASP A 55 0.68 -6.39 0.40
N GLU A 56 1.96 -6.15 0.74
CA GLU A 56 2.37 -5.83 2.12
C GLU A 56 1.62 -4.59 2.66
N ILE A 57 1.55 -3.51 1.87
CA ILE A 57 0.83 -2.28 2.26
C ILE A 57 -0.65 -2.56 2.48
N PHE A 58 -1.31 -3.30 1.59
CA PHE A 58 -2.74 -3.60 1.70
C PHE A 58 -3.04 -4.54 2.87
N GLN A 59 -2.16 -5.49 3.17
CA GLN A 59 -2.31 -6.34 4.36
C GLN A 59 -2.24 -5.52 5.64
N ASP A 60 -1.27 -4.61 5.76
CA ASP A 60 -1.13 -3.76 6.95
C ASP A 60 -2.28 -2.77 7.08
N LEU A 61 -2.71 -2.17 5.97
CA LEU A 61 -3.91 -1.33 5.93
C LEU A 61 -5.15 -2.13 6.38
N GLY A 62 -5.30 -3.36 5.90
CA GLY A 62 -6.38 -4.27 6.29
C GLY A 62 -6.41 -4.55 7.79
N LYS A 63 -5.24 -4.76 8.42
CA LYS A 63 -5.14 -4.95 9.88
C LYS A 63 -5.61 -3.70 10.64
N ILE A 64 -5.15 -2.52 10.22
CA ILE A 64 -5.51 -1.25 10.86
C ILE A 64 -7.03 -1.00 10.73
N LEU A 65 -7.59 -1.17 9.54
CA LEU A 65 -9.04 -1.03 9.34
C LEU A 65 -9.83 -2.07 10.13
N GLY A 66 -9.30 -3.28 10.28
CA GLY A 66 -9.89 -4.33 11.12
C GLY A 66 -10.00 -3.88 12.58
N ASP A 67 -8.92 -3.37 13.17
CA ASP A 67 -8.95 -2.86 14.56
C ASP A 67 -9.91 -1.68 14.73
N VAL A 68 -9.88 -0.71 13.80
CA VAL A 68 -10.79 0.43 13.81
C VAL A 68 -12.24 -0.03 13.72
N THR A 69 -12.53 -1.03 12.90
CA THR A 69 -13.88 -1.60 12.75
C THR A 69 -14.36 -2.26 14.04
N GLU A 70 -13.51 -3.05 14.69
CA GLU A 70 -13.87 -3.73 15.94
C GLU A 70 -14.06 -2.73 17.09
N ARG A 71 -13.20 -1.71 17.19
CA ARG A 71 -13.36 -0.62 18.15
C ARG A 71 -14.66 0.15 17.92
N SER A 72 -14.95 0.49 16.66
CA SER A 72 -16.20 1.16 16.26
C SER A 72 -17.43 0.32 16.62
N LYS A 73 -17.39 -0.99 16.39
CA LYS A 73 -18.48 -1.91 16.74
C LYS A 73 -18.72 -1.96 18.25
N ARG A 74 -17.67 -2.11 19.05
CA ARG A 74 -17.77 -2.09 20.53
C ARG A 74 -18.31 -0.76 21.04
N LEU A 75 -17.84 0.35 20.47
CA LEU A 75 -18.34 1.68 20.82
C LEU A 75 -19.83 1.80 20.51
N ARG A 76 -20.28 1.34 19.34
CA ARG A 76 -21.69 1.37 18.95
C ARG A 76 -22.58 0.60 19.93
N VAL A 77 -22.15 -0.57 20.38
CA VAL A 77 -22.88 -1.35 21.40
C VAL A 77 -22.96 -0.59 22.72
N ARG A 78 -21.86 0.02 23.17
CA ARG A 78 -21.86 0.82 24.40
C ARG A 78 -22.77 2.04 24.30
N ILE A 79 -22.75 2.73 23.16
CA ILE A 79 -23.62 3.87 22.91
C ILE A 79 -25.09 3.44 22.98
N ALA A 80 -25.46 2.34 22.32
CA ALA A 80 -26.83 1.82 22.37
C ALA A 80 -27.27 1.48 23.79
N ALA A 81 -26.41 0.84 24.58
CA ALA A 81 -26.71 0.51 25.97
C ALA A 81 -26.86 1.75 26.87
N VAL A 82 -26.07 2.81 26.63
CA VAL A 82 -26.22 4.09 27.34
C VAL A 82 -27.50 4.78 26.92
N ASP A 83 -27.81 4.81 25.62
CA ASP A 83 -29.03 5.42 25.08
C ASP A 83 -30.28 4.77 25.67
N GLU A 84 -30.33 3.43 25.72
CA GLU A 84 -31.41 2.67 26.36
C GLU A 84 -31.55 3.07 27.85
N ARG A 85 -30.44 3.08 28.60
CA ARG A 85 -30.45 3.46 30.02
C ARG A 85 -30.92 4.89 30.27
N VAL A 86 -30.51 5.83 29.42
CA VAL A 86 -30.92 7.24 29.50
C VAL A 86 -32.39 7.39 29.13
N SER A 87 -32.87 6.66 28.12
CA SER A 87 -34.28 6.71 27.70
C SER A 87 -35.25 6.20 28.77
N HIS A 88 -34.83 5.21 29.56
CA HIS A 88 -35.61 4.63 30.67
C HIS A 88 -35.33 5.28 32.03
N PHE A 89 -34.49 6.32 32.07
CA PHE A 89 -34.12 6.98 33.32
C PHE A 89 -35.27 7.86 33.85
N ASP A 90 -35.77 7.54 35.05
CA ASP A 90 -36.69 8.41 35.78
C ASP A 90 -35.92 9.32 36.76
N PRO A 91 -35.80 10.62 36.49
CA PRO A 91 -35.08 11.56 37.34
C PRO A 91 -35.74 11.79 38.71
N LYS A 92 -37.01 11.43 38.90
CA LYS A 92 -37.71 11.59 40.19
C LYS A 92 -37.46 10.43 41.17
N ALA A 93 -36.98 9.30 40.67
CA ALA A 93 -36.69 8.12 41.49
C ALA A 93 -35.31 8.17 42.17
N VAL A 94 -34.42 9.06 41.72
CA VAL A 94 -33.08 9.22 42.31
C VAL A 94 -33.15 10.20 43.47
N THR A 95 -33.07 9.68 44.69
CA THR A 95 -32.89 10.49 45.90
C THR A 95 -31.47 11.04 45.93
N VAL A 96 -31.35 12.37 45.89
CA VAL A 96 -30.07 13.06 46.10
C VAL A 96 -29.64 12.79 47.54
N GLN A 97 -28.51 12.09 47.72
CA GLN A 97 -27.88 12.01 49.04
C GLN A 97 -27.26 13.37 49.32
N GLU A 98 -27.95 14.21 50.09
CA GLU A 98 -27.34 15.39 50.69
C GLU A 98 -26.22 14.89 51.59
N THR A 99 -24.98 15.14 51.20
CA THR A 99 -23.82 14.97 52.06
C THR A 99 -23.95 15.99 53.19
N VAL A 100 -24.63 15.61 54.26
CA VAL A 100 -24.69 16.40 55.49
C VAL A 100 -23.29 16.36 56.09
N ASP A 101 -22.52 17.42 55.83
CA ASP A 101 -21.27 17.72 56.51
C ASP A 101 -21.55 17.83 58.02
N LYS A 102 -21.36 16.72 58.74
CA LYS A 102 -21.38 16.69 60.20
C LYS A 102 -20.07 17.25 60.72
N ASN A 103 -19.97 18.58 60.77
CA ASN A 103 -18.99 19.30 61.59
C ASN A 103 -19.72 20.37 62.41
N VAL A 104 -20.30 19.94 63.53
CA VAL A 104 -20.57 20.77 64.73
C VAL A 104 -20.33 19.91 65.95
#